data_AF-A0A1G3UN20-F1
#
_entry.id   AF-A0A1G3UN20-F1
#
_cell.length_a   1.000
_cell.length_b   1.000
_cell.length_c   1.000
_cell.angle_alpha   90.00
_cell.angle_beta   90.00
_cell.angle_gamma   90.00
#
_symmetry.space_group_name_H-M   'P 1'
#
loop_
_entity.id
_entity.type
_entity.pdbx_description
1 polymer ?
#
loop_
_entity_poly.entity_id
_entity_poly.type
_entity_poly.pdbx_seq_one_letter_code
_entity_poly.pdbx_strand_id
1 'polypeptide(L)'
;MTDPINSFIANNIYLIIFILFLFITYWLRNEVGKLVDRFLTMKNLKATLFIVLLMMVFLISNTFYNFIHIDVSLVAPYMIAMSALLASLVAIINMRKSYIERVIDKADDIIAITHNAIIRISFLYEKSSFYKKIFMGEVFISVEILNEFEMLLRDIVSLLNSKEVHRHISGQESKVLYELHGNIFLLLALQKRASILLAEKAFERKKVFDDNQLKMFDDTMEDLKKLEELFISIRENSLLKHDKLVIEEQ
;
A
#
# COMPACT_ATOMS: atom_id res chain seq x y z
N MET A 1 -67.00 28.29 -8.50
CA MET A 1 -66.55 28.79 -7.20
C MET A 1 -65.68 27.69 -6.59
N THR A 2 -64.36 27.79 -6.72
CA THR A 2 -63.44 26.86 -6.04
C THR A 2 -63.38 27.24 -4.57
N ASP A 3 -63.61 26.27 -3.68
CA ASP A 3 -63.66 26.52 -2.23
C ASP A 3 -62.37 27.19 -1.74
N PRO A 4 -62.46 28.36 -1.07
CA PRO A 4 -61.30 29.10 -0.57
C PRO A 4 -60.48 28.31 0.46
N ILE A 5 -61.10 27.31 1.11
CA ILE A 5 -60.44 26.39 2.05
C ILE A 5 -59.45 25.47 1.30
N ASN A 6 -59.81 24.98 0.12
CA ASN A 6 -58.93 24.12 -0.68
C ASN A 6 -57.75 24.91 -1.27
N SER A 7 -57.93 26.18 -1.61
CA SER A 7 -56.83 27.02 -2.11
C SER A 7 -55.85 27.41 -0.98
N PHE A 8 -56.34 27.62 0.25
CA PHE A 8 -55.52 27.92 1.41
C PHE A 8 -54.69 26.70 1.87
N ILE A 9 -55.31 25.51 1.92
CA ILE A 9 -54.61 24.27 2.26
C ILE A 9 -53.56 23.93 1.20
N ALA A 10 -53.89 24.06 -0.09
CA ALA A 10 -52.94 23.84 -1.18
C ALA A 10 -51.74 24.80 -1.08
N ASN A 11 -51.95 26.10 -0.87
CA ASN A 11 -50.87 27.08 -0.75
C ASN A 11 -49.95 26.81 0.45
N ASN A 12 -50.49 26.39 1.60
CA ASN A 12 -49.67 26.04 2.76
C ASN A 12 -48.88 24.74 2.54
N ILE A 13 -49.45 23.75 1.85
CA ILE A 13 -48.73 22.54 1.45
C ILE A 13 -47.60 22.88 0.48
N TYR A 14 -47.83 23.75 -0.52
CA TYR A 14 -46.78 24.19 -1.44
C TYR A 14 -45.66 24.96 -0.71
N LEU A 15 -46.00 25.80 0.26
CA LEU A 15 -45.02 26.53 1.08
C LEU A 15 -44.16 25.59 1.92
N ILE A 16 -44.78 24.59 2.57
CA ILE A 16 -44.07 23.57 3.37
C ILE A 16 -43.14 22.74 2.48
N ILE A 17 -43.63 22.30 1.31
CA ILE A 17 -42.85 21.54 0.34
C ILE A 17 -41.69 22.39 -0.22
N PHE A 18 -41.88 23.69 -0.44
CA PHE A 18 -40.83 24.62 -0.87
C PHE A 18 -39.76 24.86 0.19
N ILE A 19 -40.16 24.99 1.47
CA ILE A 19 -39.22 25.12 2.59
C ILE A 19 -38.41 23.83 2.75
N LEU A 20 -39.05 22.66 2.64
CA LEU A 20 -38.37 21.36 2.64
C LEU A 20 -37.38 21.24 1.47
N PHE A 21 -37.74 21.71 0.28
CA PHE A 21 -36.86 21.74 -0.88
C PHE A 21 -35.64 22.64 -0.66
N LEU A 22 -35.82 23.86 -0.12
CA LEU A 22 -34.72 24.75 0.21
C LEU A 22 -33.81 24.15 1.29
N PHE A 23 -34.39 23.46 2.27
CA PHE A 23 -33.63 22.79 3.32
C PHE A 23 -32.82 21.61 2.78
N ILE A 24 -33.42 20.77 1.93
CA ILE A 24 -32.75 19.63 1.29
C ILE A 24 -31.63 20.10 0.36
N THR A 25 -31.85 21.14 -0.44
CA THR A 25 -30.83 21.69 -1.34
C THR A 25 -29.69 22.39 -0.58
N TYR A 26 -30.00 23.10 0.51
CA TYR A 26 -28.99 23.66 1.41
C TYR A 26 -28.19 22.56 2.12
N TRP A 27 -28.86 21.53 2.64
CA TRP A 27 -28.22 20.39 3.30
C TRP A 27 -27.34 19.59 2.33
N LEU A 28 -27.84 19.29 1.12
CA LEU A 28 -27.07 18.67 0.04
C LEU A 28 -25.85 19.51 -0.33
N ARG A 29 -25.99 20.84 -0.49
CA ARG A 29 -24.85 21.72 -0.79
C ARG A 29 -23.79 21.67 0.31
N ASN A 30 -24.19 21.63 1.57
CA ASN A 30 -23.27 21.71 2.70
C ASN A 30 -22.60 20.36 3.00
N GLU A 31 -23.36 19.27 3.00
CA GLU A 31 -22.83 17.93 3.25
C GLU A 31 -22.08 17.39 2.02
N VAL A 32 -22.58 17.60 0.80
CA VAL A 32 -21.84 17.22 -0.40
C VAL A 32 -20.66 18.16 -0.66
N GLY A 33 -20.71 19.43 -0.24
CA GLY A 33 -19.54 20.31 -0.26
C GLY A 33 -18.39 19.77 0.60
N LYS A 34 -18.70 19.34 1.83
CA LYS A 34 -17.74 18.67 2.73
C LYS A 34 -17.27 17.32 2.17
N LEU A 35 -18.18 16.55 1.57
CA LEU A 35 -17.89 15.25 0.95
C LEU A 35 -17.06 15.40 -0.32
N VAL A 36 -17.24 16.49 -1.05
CA VAL A 36 -16.36 16.84 -2.16
C VAL A 36 -15.00 17.18 -1.56
N ASP A 37 -14.88 18.16 -0.67
CA ASP A 37 -13.59 18.59 -0.11
C ASP A 37 -12.75 17.48 0.55
N ARG A 38 -13.37 16.52 1.25
CA ARG A 38 -12.65 15.36 1.83
C ARG A 38 -12.12 14.35 0.80
N PHE A 39 -12.73 14.29 -0.38
CA PHE A 39 -12.40 13.30 -1.40
C PHE A 39 -11.47 13.89 -2.51
N LEU A 40 -10.92 15.10 -2.40
CA LEU A 40 -10.38 15.84 -3.57
C LEU A 40 -8.84 15.77 -3.82
N THR A 41 -8.30 14.62 -4.26
CA THR A 41 -6.90 14.57 -4.78
C THR A 41 -6.75 14.25 -6.29
N MET A 42 -7.73 13.64 -6.97
CA MET A 42 -7.64 13.39 -8.43
C MET A 42 -8.49 14.32 -9.30
N LYS A 43 -7.83 15.11 -10.17
CA LYS A 43 -8.41 16.19 -11.01
C LYS A 43 -9.65 15.78 -11.85
N ASN A 44 -9.69 14.55 -12.36
CA ASN A 44 -10.78 14.05 -13.21
C ASN A 44 -12.01 13.56 -12.42
N LEU A 45 -11.80 13.06 -11.20
CA LEU A 45 -12.91 12.67 -10.33
C LEU A 45 -13.64 13.90 -9.80
N LYS A 46 -12.93 15.03 -9.60
CA LYS A 46 -13.51 16.33 -9.22
C LYS A 46 -14.58 16.78 -10.22
N ALA A 47 -14.23 16.74 -11.51
CA ALA A 47 -15.12 17.16 -12.58
C ALA A 47 -16.34 16.24 -12.69
N THR A 48 -16.14 14.93 -12.55
CA THR A 48 -17.22 13.94 -12.67
C THR A 48 -18.24 14.05 -11.51
N LEU A 49 -17.78 14.12 -10.26
CA LEU A 49 -18.64 14.33 -9.09
C LEU A 49 -19.39 15.66 -9.15
N PHE A 50 -18.71 16.73 -9.58
CA PHE A 50 -19.33 18.05 -9.75
C PHE A 50 -20.42 18.04 -10.83
N ILE A 51 -20.17 17.38 -11.97
CA ILE A 51 -21.16 17.24 -13.05
C ILE A 51 -22.37 16.42 -12.57
N VAL A 52 -22.15 15.30 -11.86
CA VAL A 52 -23.25 14.48 -11.31
C VAL A 52 -24.08 15.29 -10.31
N LEU A 53 -23.45 16.07 -9.44
CA LEU A 53 -24.12 16.96 -8.49
C LEU A 53 -24.97 18.01 -9.22
N LEU A 54 -24.41 18.66 -10.23
CA LEU A 54 -25.08 19.69 -11.01
C LEU A 54 -26.30 19.12 -11.75
N MET A 55 -26.18 17.90 -12.30
CA MET A 55 -27.31 17.19 -12.91
C MET A 55 -28.39 16.81 -11.90
N MET A 56 -28.02 16.37 -10.69
CA MET A 56 -29.00 16.12 -9.62
C MET A 56 -29.76 17.39 -9.24
N VAL A 57 -29.06 18.50 -9.01
CA VAL A 57 -29.71 19.79 -8.68
C VAL A 57 -30.65 20.24 -9.79
N PHE A 58 -30.24 20.09 -11.05
CA PHE A 58 -31.08 20.39 -12.20
C PHE A 58 -32.35 19.51 -12.22
N LEU A 59 -32.20 18.20 -12.04
CA LEU A 59 -33.33 17.26 -12.02
C LEU A 59 -34.28 17.49 -10.86
N ILE A 60 -33.76 17.75 -9.65
CA ILE A 60 -34.55 18.11 -8.47
C ILE A 60 -35.38 19.37 -8.77
N SER A 61 -34.76 20.42 -9.30
CA SER A 61 -35.43 21.67 -9.62
C SER A 61 -36.50 21.50 -10.70
N ASN A 62 -36.22 20.70 -11.73
CA ASN A 62 -37.13 20.48 -12.84
C ASN A 62 -38.30 19.54 -12.48
N THR A 63 -38.06 18.53 -11.64
CA THR A 63 -39.12 17.67 -11.09
C THR A 63 -40.08 18.50 -10.24
N PHE A 64 -39.54 19.39 -9.42
CA PHE A 64 -40.32 20.28 -8.57
C PHE A 64 -41.15 21.28 -9.39
N TYR A 65 -40.57 21.86 -10.43
CA TYR A 65 -41.27 22.73 -11.38
C TYR A 65 -42.45 22.01 -12.06
N ASN A 66 -42.22 20.80 -12.60
CA ASN A 66 -43.26 20.05 -13.29
C ASN A 66 -44.33 19.49 -12.33
N PHE A 67 -43.97 19.22 -11.07
CA PHE A 67 -44.92 18.87 -10.02
C PHE A 67 -45.84 20.04 -9.67
N ILE A 68 -45.32 21.27 -9.57
CA ILE A 68 -46.11 22.50 -9.35
C ILE A 68 -47.01 22.81 -10.55
N HIS A 69 -46.51 22.59 -11.77
CA HIS A 69 -47.26 22.86 -13.02
C HIS A 69 -48.17 21.71 -13.48
N ILE A 70 -48.34 20.65 -12.67
CA ILE A 70 -49.24 19.51 -12.91
C ILE A 70 -48.96 18.79 -14.25
N ASP A 71 -47.70 18.71 -14.67
CA ASP A 71 -47.31 17.81 -15.78
C ASP A 71 -46.79 16.48 -15.22
N VAL A 72 -47.74 15.70 -14.69
CA VAL A 72 -47.50 14.43 -13.99
C VAL A 72 -46.78 13.42 -14.88
N SER A 73 -46.89 13.56 -16.20
CA SER A 73 -46.30 12.66 -17.19
C SER A 73 -44.76 12.65 -17.14
N LEU A 74 -44.15 13.78 -16.76
CA LEU A 74 -42.70 13.96 -16.71
C LEU A 74 -42.10 13.70 -15.33
N VAL A 75 -42.91 13.68 -14.27
CA VAL A 75 -42.45 13.44 -12.88
C VAL A 75 -41.82 12.05 -12.74
N ALA A 76 -42.45 11.00 -13.28
CA ALA A 76 -41.95 9.63 -13.18
C ALA A 76 -40.59 9.43 -13.90
N PRO A 77 -40.39 9.87 -15.16
CA PRO A 77 -39.08 9.86 -15.81
C PRO A 77 -37.98 10.59 -15.02
N TYR A 78 -38.27 11.74 -14.41
CA TYR A 78 -37.28 12.46 -13.62
C TYR A 78 -36.94 11.77 -12.30
N MET A 79 -37.90 11.15 -11.63
CA MET A 79 -37.64 10.32 -10.44
C MET A 79 -36.74 9.14 -10.77
N ILE A 80 -36.96 8.47 -11.91
CA ILE A 80 -36.10 7.37 -12.39
C ILE A 80 -34.67 7.88 -12.66
N ALA A 81 -34.52 9.03 -13.34
CA ALA A 81 -33.22 9.63 -13.62
C ALA A 81 -32.47 10.02 -12.33
N MET A 82 -33.19 10.57 -11.35
CA MET A 82 -32.66 10.90 -10.02
C MET A 82 -32.18 9.67 -9.27
N SER A 83 -32.97 8.60 -9.23
CA SER A 83 -32.58 7.33 -8.61
C SER A 83 -31.36 6.71 -9.30
N ALA A 84 -31.27 6.79 -10.63
CA ALA A 84 -30.12 6.31 -11.38
C ALA A 84 -28.83 7.10 -11.08
N LEU A 85 -28.93 8.44 -10.99
CA LEU A 85 -27.79 9.28 -10.59
C LEU A 85 -27.34 9.00 -9.15
N LEU A 86 -28.29 8.80 -8.22
CA LEU A 86 -27.97 8.46 -6.83
C LEU A 86 -27.26 7.12 -6.75
N ALA A 87 -27.76 6.11 -7.47
CA ALA A 87 -27.11 4.81 -7.57
C ALA A 87 -25.69 4.92 -8.18
N SER A 88 -25.50 5.75 -9.21
CA SER A 88 -24.18 6.01 -9.80
C SER A 88 -23.22 6.67 -8.82
N LEU A 89 -23.69 7.63 -8.01
CA LEU A 89 -22.87 8.31 -7.03
C LEU A 89 -22.42 7.35 -5.92
N VAL A 90 -23.35 6.55 -5.39
CA VAL A 90 -23.04 5.49 -4.41
C VAL A 90 -22.05 4.48 -4.99
N ALA A 91 -22.22 4.07 -6.24
CA ALA A 91 -21.30 3.16 -6.91
C ALA A 91 -19.88 3.75 -7.03
N ILE A 92 -19.74 5.02 -7.40
CA ILE A 92 -18.44 5.71 -7.50
C ILE A 92 -17.76 5.79 -6.12
N ILE A 93 -18.50 6.12 -5.07
CA ILE A 93 -17.98 6.17 -3.69
C ILE A 93 -17.49 4.79 -3.27
N ASN A 94 -18.29 3.74 -3.47
CA ASN A 94 -17.93 2.37 -3.10
C ASN A 94 -16.72 1.86 -3.91
N MET A 95 -16.66 2.14 -5.21
CA MET A 95 -15.51 1.77 -6.04
C MET A 95 -14.23 2.44 -5.57
N ARG A 96 -14.31 3.71 -5.16
CA ARG A 96 -13.16 4.42 -4.61
C ARG A 96 -12.74 3.87 -3.26
N LYS A 97 -13.68 3.64 -2.34
CA LYS A 97 -13.38 3.05 -1.04
C LYS A 97 -12.65 1.71 -1.21
N SER A 98 -13.19 0.82 -2.05
CA SER A 98 -12.55 -0.45 -2.37
C SER A 98 -11.20 -0.30 -3.07
N TYR A 99 -10.98 0.77 -3.83
CA TYR A 99 -9.66 1.07 -4.40
C TYR A 99 -8.66 1.50 -3.31
N ILE A 100 -9.07 2.38 -2.39
CA ILE A 100 -8.24 2.86 -1.27
C ILE A 100 -7.86 1.69 -0.38
N GLU A 101 -8.83 0.89 0.07
CA GLU A 101 -8.61 -0.33 0.88
C GLU A 101 -7.57 -1.25 0.22
N ARG A 102 -7.75 -1.59 -1.07
CA ARG A 102 -6.79 -2.43 -1.80
C ARG A 102 -5.39 -1.85 -1.93
N VAL A 103 -5.25 -0.53 -1.90
CA VAL A 103 -3.94 0.13 -1.96
C VAL A 103 -3.29 0.17 -0.58
N ILE A 104 -4.08 0.34 0.48
CA ILE A 104 -3.65 0.23 1.89
C ILE A 104 -3.17 -1.19 2.18
N ASP A 105 -3.98 -2.21 1.89
CA ASP A 105 -3.61 -3.62 2.09
C ASP A 105 -2.28 -3.96 1.42
N LYS A 106 -2.09 -3.50 0.18
CA LYS A 106 -0.84 -3.69 -0.56
C LYS A 106 0.34 -2.95 0.06
N ALA A 107 0.12 -1.77 0.64
CA ALA A 107 1.17 -1.02 1.31
C ALA A 107 1.60 -1.75 2.59
N ASP A 108 0.65 -2.27 3.37
CA ASP A 108 0.92 -3.05 4.57
C ASP A 108 1.73 -4.32 4.27
N ASP A 109 1.35 -5.05 3.22
CA ASP A 109 2.11 -6.21 2.75
C ASP A 109 3.58 -5.82 2.45
N ILE A 110 3.79 -4.75 1.69
CA ILE A 110 5.14 -4.26 1.34
C ILE A 110 5.92 -3.86 2.60
N ILE A 111 5.28 -3.15 3.54
CA ILE A 111 5.90 -2.74 4.80
C ILE A 111 6.35 -3.97 5.60
N ALA A 112 5.50 -4.99 5.72
CA ALA A 112 5.82 -6.23 6.42
C ALA A 112 6.99 -6.99 5.78
N ILE A 113 6.97 -7.16 4.46
CA ILE A 113 8.03 -7.85 3.70
C ILE A 113 9.37 -7.12 3.87
N THR A 114 9.38 -5.80 3.63
CA THR A 114 10.59 -4.98 3.73
C THR A 114 11.12 -4.90 5.16
N HIS A 115 10.25 -4.80 6.16
CA HIS A 115 10.67 -4.79 7.57
C HIS A 115 11.37 -6.10 7.97
N ASN A 116 10.81 -7.25 7.59
CA ASN A 116 11.42 -8.56 7.85
C ASN A 116 12.76 -8.71 7.11
N ALA A 117 12.81 -8.26 5.85
CA ALA A 117 14.03 -8.28 5.05
C ALA A 117 15.17 -7.47 5.71
N ILE A 118 14.87 -6.24 6.12
CA ILE A 118 15.82 -5.34 6.78
C ILE A 118 16.39 -6.01 8.03
N ILE A 119 15.54 -6.50 8.95
CA ILE A 119 16.00 -7.12 10.20
C ILE A 119 16.99 -8.26 9.96
N ARG A 120 16.69 -9.16 9.01
CA ARG A 120 17.56 -10.30 8.70
C ARG A 120 18.91 -9.84 8.17
N ILE A 121 18.91 -8.87 7.26
CA ILE A 121 20.12 -8.32 6.67
C ILE A 121 20.95 -7.57 7.71
N SER A 122 20.35 -6.67 8.48
CA SER A 122 21.05 -5.89 9.51
C SER A 122 21.71 -6.82 10.53
N PHE A 123 21.02 -7.88 10.97
CA PHE A 123 21.57 -8.81 11.95
C PHE A 123 22.77 -9.59 11.42
N LEU A 124 22.72 -10.08 10.17
CA LEU A 124 23.87 -10.73 9.55
C LEU A 124 25.03 -9.75 9.36
N TYR A 125 24.75 -8.53 8.89
CA TYR A 125 25.75 -7.51 8.66
C TYR A 125 26.46 -7.09 9.95
N GLU A 126 25.73 -6.90 11.05
CA GLU A 126 26.29 -6.55 12.36
C GLU A 126 27.29 -7.63 12.84
N LYS A 127 26.96 -8.91 12.65
CA LYS A 127 27.81 -10.04 13.03
C LYS A 127 28.91 -10.36 12.02
N SER A 128 28.87 -9.78 10.82
CA SER A 128 29.80 -10.11 9.73
C SER A 128 31.27 -9.94 10.11
N SER A 129 31.60 -8.88 10.86
CA SER A 129 32.97 -8.61 11.32
C SER A 129 33.52 -9.72 12.23
N PHE A 130 32.65 -10.30 13.07
CA PHE A 130 33.00 -11.42 13.93
C PHE A 130 33.23 -12.70 13.12
N TYR A 131 32.33 -13.01 12.18
CA TYR A 131 32.50 -14.16 11.29
C TYR A 131 33.75 -14.05 10.41
N LYS A 132 34.07 -12.85 9.93
CA LYS A 132 35.31 -12.60 9.18
C LYS A 132 36.55 -12.97 10.00
N LYS A 133 36.63 -12.53 11.26
CA LYS A 133 37.75 -12.86 12.15
C LYS A 133 37.90 -14.37 12.38
N ILE A 134 36.76 -15.08 12.47
CA ILE A 134 36.74 -16.54 12.56
C ILE A 134 37.36 -17.16 11.30
N PHE A 135 36.95 -16.74 10.11
CA PHE A 135 37.48 -17.29 8.86
C PHE A 135 38.92 -16.90 8.56
N MET A 136 39.39 -15.79 9.14
CA MET A 136 40.81 -15.39 9.14
C MET A 136 41.66 -16.22 10.12
N GLY A 137 41.03 -17.01 11.01
CA GLY A 137 41.72 -17.81 12.02
C GLY A 137 42.19 -17.00 13.24
N GLU A 138 41.68 -15.77 13.39
CA GLU A 138 42.02 -14.86 14.50
C GLU A 138 41.28 -15.22 15.80
N VAL A 139 40.13 -15.88 15.68
CA VAL A 139 39.25 -16.26 16.79
C VAL A 139 39.02 -17.77 16.78
N PHE A 140 38.88 -18.36 17.96
CA PHE A 140 38.53 -19.78 18.08
C PHE A 140 37.13 -20.02 17.53
N ILE A 141 37.01 -21.07 16.73
CA ILE A 141 35.78 -21.43 16.05
C ILE A 141 35.09 -22.56 16.81
N SER A 142 33.77 -22.49 16.93
CA SER A 142 32.96 -23.56 17.50
C SER A 142 31.91 -24.03 16.50
N VAL A 143 31.42 -25.25 16.68
CA VAL A 143 30.35 -25.80 15.84
C VAL A 143 29.09 -24.96 15.97
N GLU A 144 28.79 -24.47 17.18
CA GLU A 144 27.63 -23.63 17.46
C GLU A 144 27.67 -22.32 16.66
N ILE A 145 28.83 -21.65 16.64
CA ILE A 145 29.00 -20.40 15.90
C ILE A 145 28.89 -20.62 14.39
N LEU A 146 29.44 -21.71 13.89
CA LEU A 146 29.33 -22.09 12.47
C LEU A 146 27.89 -22.42 12.07
N ASN A 147 27.15 -23.10 12.93
CA ASN A 147 25.74 -23.41 12.71
C ASN A 147 24.88 -22.13 12.75
N GLU A 148 25.18 -21.21 13.66
CA GLU A 148 24.51 -19.91 13.70
C GLU A 148 24.71 -19.15 12.38
N PHE A 149 25.95 -19.09 11.89
CA PHE A 149 26.25 -18.44 10.61
C PHE A 149 25.51 -19.11 9.45
N GLU A 150 25.47 -20.45 9.42
CA GLU A 150 24.73 -21.20 8.40
C GLU A 150 23.23 -20.86 8.42
N MET A 151 22.63 -20.81 9.62
CA MET A 151 21.22 -20.45 9.77
C MET A 151 20.93 -19.04 9.23
N LEU A 152 21.77 -18.06 9.56
CA LEU A 152 21.61 -16.70 9.06
C LEU A 152 21.73 -16.61 7.54
N LEU A 153 22.71 -17.30 6.95
CA LEU A 153 22.84 -17.37 5.50
C LEU A 153 21.61 -18.04 4.85
N ARG A 154 21.07 -19.10 5.45
CA ARG A 154 19.85 -19.76 4.98
C ARG A 154 18.62 -18.86 5.07
N ASP A 155 18.50 -18.07 6.13
CA ASP A 155 17.41 -17.09 6.29
C ASP A 155 17.45 -16.01 5.21
N ILE A 156 18.66 -15.58 4.82
CA ILE A 156 18.88 -14.69 3.68
C ILE A 156 18.54 -15.39 2.36
N VAL A 157 18.95 -16.64 2.14
CA VAL A 157 18.56 -17.39 0.94
C VAL A 157 17.03 -17.52 0.85
N SER A 158 16.35 -17.78 1.96
CA SER A 158 14.89 -17.84 2.00
C SER A 158 14.26 -16.49 1.64
N LEU A 159 14.84 -15.39 2.12
CA LEU A 159 14.40 -14.05 1.76
C LEU A 159 14.58 -13.78 0.26
N LEU A 160 15.77 -14.07 -0.27
CA LEU A 160 16.11 -13.88 -1.69
C LEU A 160 15.26 -14.76 -2.63
N ASN A 161 14.74 -15.89 -2.14
CA ASN A 161 13.83 -16.77 -2.90
C ASN A 161 12.35 -16.42 -2.71
N SER A 162 12.02 -15.46 -1.85
CA SER A 162 10.63 -15.09 -1.61
C SER A 162 10.01 -14.48 -2.85
N LYS A 163 8.95 -15.10 -3.37
CA LYS A 163 8.15 -14.56 -4.48
C LYS A 163 7.63 -13.16 -4.17
N GLU A 164 7.40 -12.86 -2.91
CA GLU A 164 6.91 -11.57 -2.45
C GLU A 164 7.96 -10.47 -2.66
N VAL A 165 9.23 -10.75 -2.35
CA VAL A 165 10.36 -9.84 -2.62
C VAL A 165 10.49 -9.58 -4.13
N HIS A 166 10.44 -10.64 -4.94
CA HIS A 166 10.54 -10.52 -6.41
C HIS A 166 9.37 -9.80 -7.08
N ARG A 167 8.19 -9.72 -6.43
CA ARG A 167 7.06 -8.93 -6.95
C ARG A 167 7.30 -7.43 -6.85
N HIS A 168 8.17 -7.01 -5.94
CA HIS A 168 8.38 -5.60 -5.60
C HIS A 168 9.75 -5.05 -6.03
N ILE A 169 10.68 -5.94 -6.41
CA ILE A 169 11.98 -5.58 -6.98
C ILE A 169 11.97 -5.95 -8.46
N SER A 170 12.26 -5.00 -9.36
CA SER A 170 12.18 -5.23 -10.81
C SER A 170 13.35 -4.59 -11.57
N GLY A 171 13.58 -5.05 -12.80
CA GLY A 171 14.62 -4.49 -13.66
C GLY A 171 16.04 -4.80 -13.17
N GLN A 172 16.92 -3.78 -13.13
CA GLN A 172 18.34 -3.96 -12.78
C GLN A 172 18.55 -4.47 -11.35
N GLU A 173 17.66 -4.13 -10.42
CA GLU A 173 17.70 -4.55 -9.02
C GLU A 173 17.46 -6.07 -8.87
N SER A 174 16.70 -6.67 -9.79
CA SER A 174 16.51 -8.13 -9.84
C SER A 174 17.81 -8.85 -10.18
N LYS A 175 18.65 -8.28 -11.06
CA LYS A 175 19.95 -8.86 -11.39
C LYS A 175 20.87 -8.88 -10.16
N VAL A 176 20.87 -7.80 -9.38
CA VAL A 176 21.62 -7.71 -8.13
C VAL A 176 21.19 -8.80 -7.15
N LEU A 177 19.87 -9.04 -6.98
CA LEU A 177 19.36 -10.15 -6.16
C LEU A 177 19.89 -11.52 -6.58
N TYR A 178 19.96 -11.80 -7.90
CA TYR A 178 20.49 -13.07 -8.41
C TYR A 178 22.00 -13.23 -8.16
N GLU A 179 22.77 -12.17 -8.33
CA GLU A 179 24.21 -12.15 -8.04
C GLU A 179 24.46 -12.38 -6.53
N LEU A 180 23.69 -11.68 -5.68
CA LEU A 180 23.69 -11.86 -4.23
C LEU A 180 23.37 -13.30 -3.82
N HIS A 181 22.36 -13.89 -4.44
CA HIS A 181 21.98 -15.27 -4.21
C HIS A 181 23.16 -16.21 -4.48
N GLY A 182 23.82 -16.06 -5.63
CA GLY A 182 25.02 -16.84 -5.96
C GLY A 182 26.14 -16.71 -4.91
N ASN A 183 26.41 -15.47 -4.47
CA ASN A 183 27.44 -15.20 -3.47
C ASN A 183 27.11 -15.82 -2.10
N ILE A 184 25.85 -15.77 -1.66
CA ILE A 184 25.41 -16.41 -0.41
C ILE A 184 25.57 -17.94 -0.48
N PHE A 185 25.29 -18.56 -1.63
CA PHE A 185 25.56 -20.00 -1.82
C PHE A 185 27.04 -20.34 -1.72
N LEU A 186 27.92 -19.49 -2.24
CA LEU A 186 29.36 -19.65 -2.07
C LEU A 186 29.77 -19.53 -0.60
N LEU A 187 29.21 -18.56 0.14
CA LEU A 187 29.46 -18.43 1.58
C LEU A 187 28.98 -19.65 2.38
N LEU A 188 27.84 -20.24 2.03
CA LEU A 188 27.37 -21.50 2.61
C LEU A 188 28.33 -22.66 2.34
N ALA A 189 28.85 -22.78 1.11
CA ALA A 189 29.82 -23.81 0.76
C ALA A 189 31.13 -23.64 1.55
N LEU A 190 31.59 -22.41 1.72
CA LEU A 190 32.78 -22.08 2.50
C LEU A 190 32.59 -22.33 4.00
N GLN A 191 31.43 -22.00 4.56
CA GLN A 191 31.04 -22.34 5.93
C GLN A 191 31.07 -23.86 6.16
N LYS A 192 30.55 -24.63 5.21
CA LYS A 192 30.55 -26.10 5.29
C LYS A 192 31.97 -26.66 5.26
N ARG A 193 32.85 -26.08 4.44
CA ARG A 193 34.27 -26.43 4.42
C ARG A 193 34.94 -26.13 5.77
N ALA A 194 34.63 -25.00 6.39
CA ALA A 194 35.15 -24.65 7.71
C ALA A 194 34.72 -25.69 8.77
N SER A 195 33.47 -26.15 8.72
CA SER A 195 32.93 -27.18 9.62
C SER A 195 33.65 -28.52 9.48
N ILE A 196 33.97 -28.93 8.25
CA ILE A 196 34.73 -30.17 7.99
C ILE A 196 36.15 -30.06 8.57
N LEU A 197 36.84 -28.95 8.29
CA LEU A 197 38.21 -28.74 8.78
C LEU A 197 38.28 -28.70 10.31
N LEU A 198 37.23 -28.18 10.98
CA LEU A 198 37.08 -28.22 12.42
C LEU A 198 36.98 -29.67 12.93
N ALA A 199 36.12 -30.48 12.30
CA ALA A 199 35.90 -31.87 12.68
C ALA A 199 37.17 -32.73 12.51
N GLU A 200 37.98 -32.44 11.51
CA GLU A 200 39.26 -33.11 11.25
C GLU A 200 40.38 -32.74 12.23
N LYS A 201 40.12 -31.86 13.21
CA LYS A 201 41.12 -31.28 14.12
C LYS A 201 42.32 -30.64 13.40
N ALA A 202 42.18 -30.33 12.11
CA ALA A 202 43.16 -29.58 11.33
C ALA A 202 43.16 -28.07 11.66
N PHE A 203 42.34 -27.67 12.62
CA PHE A 203 41.92 -26.31 12.91
C PHE A 203 42.66 -25.72 14.13
N GLU A 204 43.98 -25.68 14.05
CA GLU A 204 44.77 -24.85 14.95
C GLU A 204 45.23 -23.60 14.18
N ARG A 205 44.45 -22.51 14.30
CA ARG A 205 44.78 -21.14 13.86
C ARG A 205 45.22 -20.98 12.38
N LYS A 206 44.68 -21.80 11.48
CA LYS A 206 44.89 -21.61 10.04
C LYS A 206 43.76 -20.79 9.45
N LYS A 207 44.14 -19.81 8.63
CA LYS A 207 43.23 -19.06 7.77
C LYS A 207 42.40 -20.06 6.95
N VAL A 208 41.07 -19.99 7.07
CA VAL A 208 40.15 -20.91 6.39
C VAL A 208 39.89 -20.45 4.98
N PHE A 209 39.73 -19.14 4.82
CA PHE A 209 39.44 -18.50 3.55
C PHE A 209 40.72 -17.94 2.95
N ASP A 210 40.92 -18.12 1.65
CA ASP A 210 41.98 -17.38 0.96
C ASP A 210 41.62 -15.89 0.81
N ASP A 211 42.57 -15.07 0.34
CA ASP A 211 42.33 -13.63 0.18
C ASP A 211 41.18 -13.31 -0.79
N ASN A 212 40.97 -14.15 -1.81
CA ASN A 212 39.88 -13.94 -2.77
C ASN A 212 38.52 -14.24 -2.13
N GLN A 213 38.44 -15.28 -1.28
CA GLN A 213 37.24 -15.64 -0.53
C GLN A 213 36.90 -14.62 0.55
N LEU A 214 37.90 -14.03 1.21
CA LEU A 214 37.69 -12.92 2.15
C LEU A 214 37.20 -11.67 1.43
N LYS A 215 37.77 -11.35 0.26
CA LYS A 215 37.28 -10.24 -0.56
C LYS A 215 35.83 -10.48 -1.02
N MET A 216 35.52 -11.68 -1.49
CA MET A 216 34.15 -12.06 -1.86
C MET A 216 33.18 -11.92 -0.67
N PHE A 217 33.62 -12.30 0.55
CA PHE A 217 32.83 -12.09 1.76
C PHE A 217 32.53 -10.61 1.98
N ASP A 218 33.55 -9.75 1.91
CA ASP A 218 33.38 -8.30 2.07
C ASP A 218 32.44 -7.71 1.01
N ASP A 219 32.65 -8.07 -0.27
CA ASP A 219 31.82 -7.63 -1.38
C ASP A 219 30.35 -8.07 -1.18
N THR A 220 30.14 -9.30 -0.68
CA THR A 220 28.79 -9.83 -0.39
C THR A 220 28.11 -9.07 0.75
N MET A 221 28.84 -8.73 1.81
CA MET A 221 28.29 -7.95 2.93
C MET A 221 27.95 -6.52 2.50
N GLU A 222 28.75 -5.92 1.63
CA GLU A 222 28.48 -4.60 1.07
C GLU A 222 27.25 -4.62 0.15
N ASP A 223 27.11 -5.64 -0.69
CA ASP A 223 25.92 -5.79 -1.52
C ASP A 223 24.65 -6.07 -0.71
N LEU A 224 24.75 -6.85 0.37
CA LEU A 224 23.65 -7.02 1.34
C LEU A 224 23.22 -5.68 1.92
N LYS A 225 24.16 -4.80 2.28
CA LYS A 225 23.85 -3.47 2.81
C LYS A 225 23.17 -2.57 1.79
N LYS A 226 23.59 -2.59 0.53
CA LYS A 226 22.88 -1.87 -0.54
C LYS A 226 21.45 -2.39 -0.72
N LEU A 227 21.25 -3.70 -0.58
CA LEU A 227 19.92 -4.31 -0.63
C LEU A 227 19.04 -3.86 0.57
N GLU A 228 19.63 -3.74 1.76
CA GLU A 228 18.96 -3.16 2.93
C GLU A 228 18.49 -1.73 2.66
N GLU A 229 19.36 -0.88 2.12
CA GLU A 229 19.04 0.51 1.76
C GLU A 229 17.89 0.59 0.73
N LEU A 230 17.88 -0.30 -0.26
CA LEU A 230 16.77 -0.43 -1.21
C LEU A 230 15.45 -0.77 -0.49
N PHE A 231 15.47 -1.75 0.43
CA PHE A 231 14.27 -2.10 1.18
C PHE A 231 13.79 -0.97 2.09
N ILE A 232 14.70 -0.20 2.69
CA ILE A 232 14.34 1.00 3.48
C ILE A 232 13.62 2.00 2.58
N SER A 233 14.15 2.29 1.38
CA SER A 233 13.53 3.22 0.44
C SER A 233 12.14 2.77 -0.02
N ILE A 234 11.98 1.47 -0.33
CA ILE A 234 10.68 0.90 -0.71
C ILE A 234 9.66 1.04 0.43
N ARG A 235 10.10 0.78 1.67
CA ARG A 235 9.25 0.89 2.87
C ARG A 235 8.81 2.31 3.12
N GLU A 236 9.73 3.28 3.08
CA GLU A 236 9.42 4.70 3.31
C GLU A 236 8.44 5.25 2.27
N ASN A 237 8.63 4.89 0.99
CA ASN A 237 7.69 5.26 -0.06
C ASN A 237 6.29 4.65 0.18
N SER A 238 6.23 3.42 0.70
CA SER A 238 4.97 2.74 0.99
C SER A 238 4.26 3.34 2.21
N LEU A 239 5.00 3.69 3.27
CA LEU A 239 4.48 4.40 4.44
C LEU A 239 3.90 5.76 4.07
N LEU A 240 4.63 6.55 3.27
CA LEU A 240 4.15 7.86 2.79
C LEU A 240 2.85 7.75 1.98
N LYS A 241 2.69 6.66 1.22
CA LYS A 241 1.47 6.40 0.46
C LYS A 241 0.32 5.94 1.36
N HIS A 242 0.62 5.06 2.31
CA HIS A 242 -0.32 4.57 3.31
C HIS A 242 -0.89 5.73 4.14
N ASP A 243 -0.03 6.55 4.74
CA ASP A 243 -0.44 7.65 5.63
C ASP A 243 -1.31 8.68 4.91
N LYS A 244 -0.98 9.00 3.66
CA LYS A 244 -1.82 9.88 2.83
C LYS A 244 -3.22 9.31 2.61
N LEU A 245 -3.34 8.01 2.37
CA LEU A 245 -4.61 7.36 2.06
C LEU A 245 -5.46 7.12 3.31
N VAL A 246 -4.84 6.82 4.46
CA VAL A 246 -5.55 6.71 5.75
C VAL A 246 -6.14 8.06 6.16
N ILE A 247 -5.42 9.17 5.94
CA ILE A 247 -5.96 10.52 6.17
C ILE A 247 -7.14 10.81 5.23
N GLU A 248 -7.10 10.34 3.97
CA GLU A 248 -8.22 10.48 3.03
C GLU A 248 -9.46 9.64 3.40
N GLU A 249 -9.33 8.62 4.26
CA GLU A 249 -10.44 7.76 4.68
C GLU A 249 -11.23 8.30 5.90
N GLN A 250 -10.68 9.28 6.64
CA GLN A 250 -11.26 9.88 7.86
C GLN A 250 -12.14 11.13 7.58
#